data_AF-Q6DCS5-F1
#
_entry.id   AF-Q6DCS5-F1
#
_cell.length_a   1.000
_cell.length_b   1.000
_cell.length_c   1.000
_cell.angle_alpha   90.00
_cell.angle_beta   90.00
_cell.angle_gamma   90.00
#
_symmetry.space_group_name_H-M   'P 1'
#
loop_
_entity.id
_entity.type
_entity.pdbx_description
1 polymer ?
#
loop_
_entity_poly.entity_id
_entity_poly.type
_entity_poly.pdbx_seq_one_letter_code
_entity_poly.pdbx_strand_id
1 'polypeptide(L)'
;MAGEGALQFYRELPKVELHAHLNGSISTATMKKLMARKPHLDIHNDMTMINKGQKRTLEECFQMFKIIHQITDTAEDILLVTKDVIKEFAADGVKYLELRSTPRDTPAGLTKRAYVETVLEGIKQCKEEGLDIDVGFLLAIDRRGGPTAAKETVKLAEDFFCSSNELVLGLDLSGDPTVGHGKDFMEPLDKARQSGLKLALHLSEVSNTNFTVSLLF
;
A
#
# COMPACT_ATOMS: atom_id res chain seq x y z
N MET A 1 -28.39 10.10 -7.93
CA MET A 1 -28.09 8.68 -7.65
C MET A 1 -27.96 7.98 -8.98
N ALA A 2 -26.85 7.29 -9.24
CA ALA A 2 -26.77 6.43 -10.43
C ALA A 2 -27.87 5.36 -10.32
N GLY A 3 -28.64 5.14 -11.39
CA GLY A 3 -29.67 4.10 -11.40
C GLY A 3 -29.05 2.71 -11.24
N GLU A 4 -29.82 1.71 -10.80
CA GLU A 4 -29.32 0.33 -10.57
C GLU A 4 -28.58 -0.24 -11.79
N GLY A 5 -29.02 0.07 -13.01
CA GLY A 5 -28.34 -0.34 -14.24
C GLY A 5 -26.94 0.26 -14.42
N ALA A 6 -26.70 1.48 -13.93
CA ALA A 6 -25.37 2.10 -13.98
C ALA A 6 -24.42 1.48 -12.95
N LEU A 7 -24.91 1.13 -11.75
CA LEU A 7 -24.11 0.41 -10.75
C LEU A 7 -23.71 -0.98 -11.24
N GLN A 8 -24.62 -1.70 -11.88
CA GLN A 8 -24.33 -3.01 -12.47
C GLN A 8 -23.26 -2.90 -13.57
N PHE A 9 -23.41 -1.92 -14.48
CA PHE A 9 -22.42 -1.66 -15.53
C PHE A 9 -21.01 -1.41 -14.96
N TYR A 10 -20.87 -0.58 -13.92
CA TYR A 10 -19.56 -0.29 -13.33
C TYR A 10 -18.92 -1.51 -12.65
N ARG A 11 -19.74 -2.40 -12.07
CA ARG A 11 -19.25 -3.65 -11.45
C ARG A 11 -18.76 -4.66 -12.50
N GLU A 12 -19.50 -4.80 -13.59
CA GLU A 12 -19.18 -5.74 -14.66
C GLU A 12 -17.97 -5.31 -15.50
N LEU A 13 -17.63 -4.01 -15.51
CA LEU A 13 -16.47 -3.52 -16.24
C LEU A 13 -15.18 -4.16 -15.69
N PRO A 14 -14.35 -4.81 -16.53
CA PRO A 14 -13.02 -5.24 -16.10
C PRO A 14 -12.18 -4.00 -15.78
N LYS A 15 -11.66 -3.94 -14.55
CA LYS A 15 -10.93 -2.78 -14.04
C LYS A 15 -9.45 -3.08 -13.84
N VAL A 16 -8.65 -2.03 -13.91
CA VAL A 16 -7.23 -2.05 -13.57
C VAL A 16 -7.02 -1.02 -12.47
N GLU A 17 -6.52 -1.46 -11.32
CA GLU A 17 -6.18 -0.60 -10.19
C GLU A 17 -4.67 -0.50 -10.08
N LEU A 18 -4.14 0.70 -10.31
CA LEU A 18 -2.70 0.93 -10.30
C LEU A 18 -2.21 1.59 -9.02
N HIS A 19 -3.10 2.06 -8.15
CA HIS A 19 -2.76 2.87 -6.98
C HIS A 19 -3.59 2.47 -5.76
N ALA A 20 -3.31 1.29 -5.21
CA ALA A 20 -3.92 0.80 -3.98
C ALA A 20 -2.90 0.61 -2.86
N HIS A 21 -2.92 1.49 -1.86
CA HIS A 21 -2.14 1.31 -0.63
C HIS A 21 -2.78 0.22 0.23
N LEU A 22 -2.05 -0.85 0.56
CA LEU A 22 -2.57 -2.00 1.30
C LEU A 22 -3.27 -1.59 2.60
N ASN A 23 -2.56 -0.82 3.44
CA ASN A 23 -3.08 -0.34 4.72
C ASN A 23 -4.23 0.68 4.55
N GLY A 24 -4.34 1.33 3.38
CA GLY A 24 -5.44 2.24 3.06
C GLY A 24 -6.65 1.54 2.43
N SER A 25 -6.51 0.27 2.04
CA SER A 25 -7.54 -0.53 1.36
C SER A 25 -8.23 -1.50 2.32
N ILE A 26 -7.94 -1.45 3.63
CA ILE A 26 -8.54 -2.32 4.63
C ILE A 26 -10.03 -1.97 4.77
N SER A 27 -10.91 -2.90 4.42
CA SER A 27 -12.33 -2.71 4.60
C SER A 27 -12.74 -2.69 6.07
N THR A 28 -13.92 -2.13 6.35
CA THR A 28 -14.59 -2.25 7.65
C THR A 28 -14.69 -3.70 8.12
N ALA A 29 -14.92 -4.66 7.22
CA ALA A 29 -15.05 -6.07 7.58
C ALA A 29 -13.71 -6.63 8.05
N THR A 30 -12.63 -6.36 7.33
CA THR A 30 -11.27 -6.76 7.70
C THR A 30 -10.80 -6.06 8.97
N MET A 31 -11.11 -4.77 9.13
CA MET A 31 -10.80 -4.02 10.36
C MET A 31 -11.42 -4.68 11.60
N LYS A 32 -12.69 -5.11 11.52
CA LYS A 32 -13.34 -5.84 12.62
C LYS A 32 -12.65 -7.17 12.94
N LYS A 33 -12.17 -7.91 11.94
CA LYS A 33 -11.39 -9.15 12.16
C LYS A 33 -10.09 -8.86 12.91
N LEU A 34 -9.39 -7.79 12.53
CA LEU A 34 -8.15 -7.36 13.19
C LEU A 34 -8.39 -6.90 14.64
N MET A 35 -9.45 -6.12 14.88
CA MET A 35 -9.84 -5.66 16.21
C MET A 35 -10.17 -6.82 17.15
N ALA A 36 -10.87 -7.85 16.65
CA ALA A 36 -11.17 -9.04 17.43
C ALA A 36 -9.90 -9.82 17.85
N ARG A 37 -8.80 -9.72 17.11
CA ARG A 37 -7.50 -10.33 17.45
C ARG A 37 -6.73 -9.54 18.50
N LYS A 38 -7.03 -8.24 18.67
CA LYS A 38 -6.31 -7.32 19.54
C LYS A 38 -7.23 -6.54 20.47
N PRO A 39 -8.01 -7.21 21.35
CA PRO A 39 -8.94 -6.53 22.26
C PRO A 39 -8.25 -5.57 23.23
N HIS A 40 -6.94 -5.74 23.48
CA HIS A 40 -6.15 -4.91 24.39
C HIS A 40 -5.83 -3.50 23.83
N LEU A 41 -5.99 -3.26 22.52
CA LEU A 41 -5.72 -1.94 21.93
C LEU A 41 -6.87 -0.94 22.11
N ASP A 42 -8.04 -1.39 22.59
CA ASP A 42 -9.25 -0.58 22.82
C ASP A 42 -9.61 0.33 21.63
N ILE A 43 -9.41 -0.18 20.41
CA ILE A 43 -9.71 0.55 19.19
C ILE A 43 -11.23 0.54 18.99
N HIS A 44 -11.84 1.70 18.82
CA HIS A 44 -13.25 1.82 18.50
C HIS A 44 -13.48 2.07 17.01
N ASN A 45 -14.64 1.61 16.53
CA ASN A 45 -15.11 1.73 15.15
C ASN A 45 -14.99 3.16 14.58
N ASP A 46 -15.28 4.18 15.39
CA ASP A 46 -15.26 5.58 14.97
C ASP A 46 -13.84 6.12 14.70
N MET A 47 -12.81 5.40 15.15
CA MET A 47 -11.41 5.79 15.01
C MET A 47 -10.78 5.31 13.69
N THR A 48 -11.37 4.30 13.04
CA THR A 48 -10.77 3.62 11.88
C THR A 48 -11.71 3.52 10.69
N MET A 49 -12.99 3.88 10.83
CA MET A 49 -13.97 3.79 9.75
C MET A 49 -14.48 5.15 9.31
N ILE A 50 -14.56 5.33 7.98
CA ILE A 50 -15.15 6.52 7.37
C ILE A 50 -16.55 6.17 6.89
N ASN A 51 -17.57 6.78 7.49
CA ASN A 51 -18.94 6.59 7.04
C ASN A 51 -19.18 7.34 5.72
N LYS A 52 -20.08 6.80 4.89
CA LYS A 52 -20.45 7.40 3.61
C LYS A 52 -20.84 8.88 3.78
N GLY A 53 -20.13 9.78 3.10
CA GLY A 53 -20.37 11.23 3.15
C GLY A 53 -19.50 11.99 4.15
N GLN A 54 -18.69 11.31 4.97
CA GLN A 54 -17.68 11.97 5.80
C GLN A 54 -16.46 12.32 4.94
N LYS A 55 -15.99 13.57 5.07
CA LYS A 55 -14.72 14.03 4.50
C LYS A 55 -13.69 14.10 5.61
N ARG A 56 -12.44 13.82 5.27
CA ARG A 56 -11.29 13.98 6.14
C ARG A 56 -10.24 14.85 5.46
N THR A 57 -9.54 15.61 6.27
CA THR A 57 -8.29 16.27 5.90
C THR A 57 -7.17 15.25 5.77
N LEU A 58 -6.10 15.62 5.07
CA LEU A 58 -4.93 14.75 4.90
C LEU A 58 -4.29 14.36 6.26
N GLU A 59 -4.29 15.30 7.22
CA GLU A 59 -3.81 15.06 8.58
C GLU A 59 -4.64 13.99 9.32
N GLU A 60 -5.97 14.06 9.25
CA GLU A 60 -6.84 13.04 9.84
C GLU A 60 -6.61 11.65 9.21
N CYS A 61 -6.34 11.59 7.90
CA CYS A 61 -5.97 10.32 7.25
C CYS A 61 -4.66 9.76 7.83
N PHE A 62 -3.64 10.59 8.04
CA PHE A 62 -2.38 10.14 8.66
C PHE A 62 -2.54 9.68 10.10
N GLN A 63 -3.45 10.28 10.87
CA GLN A 63 -3.78 9.80 12.22
C GLN A 63 -4.42 8.40 12.19
N MET A 64 -5.32 8.17 11.23
CA MET A 64 -5.91 6.85 11.01
C MET A 64 -4.86 5.80 10.65
N PHE A 65 -3.89 6.13 9.78
CA PHE A 65 -2.78 5.24 9.45
C PHE A 65 -1.95 4.82 10.67
N LYS A 66 -1.80 5.69 11.69
CA LYS A 66 -1.11 5.30 12.95
C LYS A 66 -1.83 4.15 13.65
N ILE A 67 -3.16 4.21 13.71
CA ILE A 67 -3.98 3.16 14.32
C ILE A 67 -3.93 1.88 13.48
N ILE A 68 -4.00 2.02 12.15
CA ILE A 68 -3.89 0.88 11.24
C ILE A 68 -2.54 0.19 11.40
N HIS A 69 -1.44 0.93 11.55
CA HIS A 69 -0.12 0.35 11.77
C HIS A 69 0.01 -0.37 13.12
N GLN A 70 -0.67 0.12 14.17
CA GLN A 70 -0.71 -0.57 15.47
C GLN A 70 -1.46 -1.90 15.40
N ILE A 71 -2.52 -1.98 14.59
CA ILE A 71 -3.34 -3.18 14.51
C ILE A 71 -2.82 -4.21 13.50
N THR A 72 -1.91 -3.82 12.61
CA THR A 72 -1.31 -4.67 11.58
C THR A 72 0.19 -4.88 11.82
N ASP A 73 0.57 -5.27 13.02
CA ASP A 73 1.97 -5.32 13.46
C ASP A 73 2.63 -6.71 13.38
N THR A 74 1.86 -7.77 13.12
CA THR A 74 2.38 -9.15 12.94
C THR A 74 2.29 -9.63 11.50
N ALA A 75 3.06 -10.67 11.15
CA ALA A 75 2.98 -11.31 9.84
C ALA A 75 1.56 -11.85 9.57
N GLU A 76 0.92 -12.45 10.56
CA GLU A 76 -0.42 -13.00 10.43
C GLU A 76 -1.46 -11.92 10.08
N ASP A 77 -1.31 -10.72 10.62
CA ASP A 77 -2.20 -9.60 10.28
C ASP A 77 -1.96 -9.10 8.86
N ILE A 78 -0.70 -8.99 8.44
CA ILE A 78 -0.35 -8.57 7.07
C ILE A 78 -0.83 -9.59 6.04
N LEU A 79 -0.70 -10.89 6.33
CA LEU A 79 -1.21 -11.95 5.47
C LEU A 79 -2.73 -11.87 5.36
N LEU A 80 -3.42 -11.72 6.49
CA LEU A 80 -4.88 -11.59 6.54
C LEU A 80 -5.35 -10.40 5.71
N VAL A 81 -4.74 -9.23 5.93
CA VAL A 81 -5.09 -7.99 5.23
C VAL A 81 -4.82 -8.10 3.73
N THR A 82 -3.67 -8.64 3.35
CA THR A 82 -3.30 -8.83 1.93
C THR A 82 -4.33 -9.70 1.21
N LYS A 83 -4.70 -10.84 1.81
CA LYS A 83 -5.67 -11.76 1.21
C LYS A 83 -7.06 -11.15 1.12
N ASP A 84 -7.53 -10.50 2.18
CA ASP A 84 -8.85 -9.87 2.18
C ASP A 84 -8.93 -8.74 1.14
N VAL A 85 -7.92 -7.86 1.07
CA VAL A 85 -7.87 -6.76 0.09
C VAL A 85 -7.90 -7.27 -1.35
N ILE A 86 -7.09 -8.28 -1.68
CA ILE A 86 -7.08 -8.88 -3.03
C ILE A 86 -8.44 -9.50 -3.37
N LYS A 87 -9.05 -10.22 -2.43
CA LYS A 87 -10.38 -10.83 -2.61
C LYS A 87 -11.46 -9.77 -2.86
N GLU A 88 -11.41 -8.66 -2.15
CA GLU A 88 -12.37 -7.58 -2.29
C GLU A 88 -12.19 -6.85 -3.64
N PHE A 89 -10.96 -6.60 -4.09
CA PHE A 89 -10.71 -6.05 -5.43
C PHE A 89 -11.16 -7.00 -6.55
N ALA A 90 -10.88 -8.31 -6.42
CA ALA A 90 -11.35 -9.31 -7.38
C ALA A 90 -12.89 -9.35 -7.43
N ALA A 91 -13.55 -9.29 -6.27
CA ALA A 91 -15.01 -9.26 -6.18
C ALA A 91 -15.64 -7.99 -6.77
N ASP A 92 -14.90 -6.87 -6.79
CA ASP A 92 -15.32 -5.65 -7.48
C ASP A 92 -15.04 -5.68 -8.99
N GLY A 93 -14.43 -6.75 -9.53
CA GLY A 93 -14.17 -6.91 -10.97
C GLY A 93 -12.83 -6.32 -11.43
N VAL A 94 -11.90 -6.07 -10.52
CA VAL A 94 -10.51 -5.71 -10.86
C VAL A 94 -9.80 -6.96 -11.39
N LYS A 95 -9.16 -6.83 -12.57
CA LYS A 95 -8.40 -7.89 -13.24
C LYS A 95 -6.90 -7.74 -13.06
N TYR A 96 -6.43 -6.53 -12.79
CA TYR A 96 -5.02 -6.25 -12.50
C TYR A 96 -4.91 -5.24 -11.37
N LEU A 97 -4.09 -5.56 -10.37
CA LEU A 97 -3.85 -4.74 -9.19
C LEU A 97 -2.35 -4.51 -8.98
N GLU A 98 -1.90 -3.26 -9.01
CA GLU A 98 -0.60 -2.86 -8.46
C GLU A 98 -0.77 -2.47 -7.00
N LEU A 99 -0.60 -3.46 -6.13
CA LEU A 99 -0.68 -3.28 -4.69
C LEU A 99 0.61 -2.63 -4.19
N ARG A 100 0.49 -1.58 -3.37
CA ARG A 100 1.65 -0.91 -2.77
C ARG A 100 1.58 -0.89 -1.26
N SER A 101 2.72 -1.05 -0.61
CA SER A 101 2.79 -0.98 0.85
C SER A 101 4.18 -0.61 1.33
N THR A 102 4.24 0.16 2.42
CA THR A 102 5.49 0.54 3.09
C THR A 102 5.97 -0.61 3.99
N PRO A 103 7.10 -1.29 3.68
CA PRO A 103 7.67 -2.28 4.59
C PRO A 103 8.14 -1.60 5.87
N ARG A 104 7.90 -2.24 7.01
CA ARG A 104 8.25 -1.68 8.32
C ARG A 104 8.75 -2.74 9.29
N ASP A 105 9.62 -2.31 10.20
CA ASP A 105 9.91 -3.06 11.40
C ASP A 105 8.84 -2.73 12.46
N THR A 106 8.39 -3.73 13.21
CA THR A 106 7.35 -3.55 14.23
C THR A 106 7.84 -3.96 15.62
N PRO A 107 7.25 -3.40 16.71
CA PRO A 107 7.57 -3.82 18.07
C PRO A 107 7.30 -5.31 18.34
N ALA A 108 6.43 -5.94 17.55
CA ALA A 108 6.14 -7.37 17.62
C ALA A 108 7.24 -8.25 16.99
N GLY A 109 8.31 -7.66 16.45
CA GLY A 109 9.46 -8.38 15.88
C GLY A 109 9.34 -8.67 14.38
N LEU A 110 8.31 -8.15 13.70
CA LEU A 110 8.22 -8.22 12.25
C LEU A 110 9.31 -7.33 11.64
N THR A 111 10.11 -7.89 10.73
CA THR A 111 11.15 -7.12 10.01
C THR A 111 10.61 -6.63 8.65
N LYS A 112 11.22 -5.58 8.07
CA LYS A 112 10.88 -5.13 6.70
C LYS A 112 10.93 -6.27 5.67
N ARG A 113 11.91 -7.17 5.78
CA ARG A 113 12.03 -8.33 4.88
C ARG A 113 10.88 -9.30 5.07
N ALA A 114 10.64 -9.72 6.32
CA ALA A 114 9.53 -10.62 6.64
C ALA A 114 8.17 -10.02 6.25
N TYR A 115 8.01 -8.69 6.36
CA TYR A 115 6.83 -7.98 5.87
C TYR A 115 6.60 -8.22 4.37
N VAL A 116 7.64 -7.99 3.55
CA VAL A 116 7.54 -8.18 2.09
C VAL A 116 7.28 -9.64 1.75
N GLU A 117 7.99 -10.57 2.37
CA GLU A 117 7.76 -12.02 2.20
C GLU A 117 6.30 -12.39 2.50
N THR A 118 5.73 -11.81 3.56
CA THR A 118 4.34 -12.07 3.96
C THR A 118 3.33 -11.54 2.95
N VAL A 119 3.57 -10.35 2.37
CA VAL A 119 2.71 -9.82 1.31
C VAL A 119 2.80 -10.69 0.05
N LEU A 120 4.01 -11.08 -0.36
CA LEU A 120 4.22 -11.95 -1.52
C LEU A 120 3.57 -13.32 -1.34
N GLU A 121 3.65 -13.89 -0.12
CA GLU A 121 2.95 -15.12 0.23
C GLU A 121 1.43 -14.94 0.14
N GLY A 122 0.88 -13.82 0.61
CA GLY A 122 -0.54 -13.51 0.46
C GLY A 122 -0.99 -13.44 -1.00
N ILE A 123 -0.20 -12.80 -1.86
CA ILE A 123 -0.45 -12.73 -3.31
C ILE A 123 -0.42 -14.13 -3.93
N LYS A 124 0.59 -14.94 -3.59
CA LYS A 124 0.74 -16.30 -4.09
C LYS A 124 -0.43 -17.19 -3.68
N GLN A 125 -0.84 -17.16 -2.41
CA GLN A 125 -2.00 -17.93 -1.94
C GLN A 125 -3.28 -17.51 -2.64
N CYS A 126 -3.50 -16.22 -2.89
CA CYS A 126 -4.64 -15.73 -3.67
C CYS A 126 -4.67 -16.28 -5.09
N LYS A 127 -3.49 -16.38 -5.75
CA LYS A 127 -3.36 -17.01 -7.07
C LYS A 127 -3.65 -18.51 -7.03
N GLU A 128 -3.14 -19.22 -6.02
CA GLU A 128 -3.39 -20.65 -5.81
C GLU A 128 -4.86 -20.96 -5.49
N GLU A 129 -5.55 -20.04 -4.80
CA GLU A 129 -7.00 -20.08 -4.57
C GLU A 129 -7.83 -19.83 -5.84
N GLY A 130 -7.19 -19.49 -6.96
CA GLY A 130 -7.84 -19.32 -8.26
C GLY A 130 -8.62 -18.01 -8.40
N LEU A 131 -8.23 -16.95 -7.68
CA LEU A 131 -8.84 -15.64 -7.85
C LEU A 131 -8.56 -15.09 -9.25
N ASP A 132 -9.58 -14.55 -9.90
CA ASP A 132 -9.51 -13.97 -11.25
C ASP A 132 -9.00 -12.52 -11.21
N ILE A 133 -7.77 -12.36 -10.73
CA ILE A 133 -7.03 -11.10 -10.61
C ILE A 133 -5.51 -11.37 -10.64
N ASP A 134 -4.78 -10.61 -11.44
CA ASP A 134 -3.31 -10.58 -11.39
C ASP A 134 -2.85 -9.45 -10.47
N VAL A 135 -1.85 -9.72 -9.63
CA VAL A 135 -1.36 -8.76 -8.63
C VAL A 135 0.14 -8.57 -8.75
N GLY A 136 0.55 -7.32 -8.94
CA GLY A 136 1.93 -6.87 -8.81
C GLY A 136 2.15 -6.09 -7.52
N PHE A 137 3.38 -6.07 -7.02
CA PHE A 137 3.72 -5.42 -5.75
C PHE A 137 4.76 -4.30 -5.94
N LEU A 138 4.46 -3.14 -5.37
CA LEU A 138 5.38 -1.99 -5.26
C LEU A 138 5.74 -1.76 -3.79
N LEU A 139 7.03 -1.71 -3.49
CA LEU A 139 7.50 -1.34 -2.15
C LEU A 139 7.45 0.18 -2.01
N ALA A 140 6.65 0.68 -1.07
CA ALA A 140 6.51 2.12 -0.86
C ALA A 140 7.60 2.67 0.06
N ILE A 141 8.19 3.78 -0.37
CA ILE A 141 9.10 4.64 0.38
C ILE A 141 8.25 5.75 1.01
N ASP A 142 8.22 5.79 2.34
CA ASP A 142 7.62 6.90 3.08
C ASP A 142 8.62 8.05 3.20
N ARG A 143 8.26 9.23 2.68
CA ARG A 143 9.06 10.46 2.76
C ARG A 143 9.60 10.77 4.17
N ARG A 144 8.86 10.40 5.23
CA ARG A 144 9.27 10.61 6.63
C ARG A 144 10.50 9.81 7.03
N GLY A 145 10.77 8.69 6.37
CA GLY A 145 11.97 7.87 6.59
C GLY A 145 13.24 8.48 6.00
N GLY A 146 13.10 9.49 5.12
CA GLY A 146 14.22 10.18 4.49
C GLY A 146 15.05 9.31 3.54
N PRO A 147 16.20 9.84 3.07
CA PRO A 147 17.01 9.20 2.03
C PRO A 147 17.63 7.86 2.46
N THR A 148 17.96 7.70 3.75
CA THR A 148 18.51 6.43 4.26
C THR A 148 17.50 5.30 4.17
N ALA A 149 16.27 5.52 4.66
CA ALA A 149 15.21 4.52 4.56
C ALA A 149 14.81 4.24 3.09
N ALA A 150 14.89 5.25 2.23
CA ALA A 150 14.71 5.08 0.79
C ALA A 150 15.75 4.12 0.20
N LYS A 151 17.04 4.31 0.50
CA LYS A 151 18.13 3.42 0.03
C LYS A 151 17.95 1.98 0.52
N GLU A 152 17.53 1.79 1.77
CA GLU A 152 17.21 0.46 2.31
C GLU A 152 16.06 -0.20 1.56
N THR A 153 14.99 0.55 1.28
CA THR A 153 13.81 0.04 0.57
C THR A 153 14.13 -0.29 -0.88
N VAL A 154 14.94 0.52 -1.57
CA VAL A 154 15.48 0.22 -2.90
C VAL A 154 16.24 -1.10 -2.88
N LYS A 155 17.16 -1.27 -1.91
CA LYS A 155 17.93 -2.50 -1.81
C LYS A 155 17.05 -3.72 -1.57
N LEU A 156 16.03 -3.57 -0.72
CA LEU A 156 15.05 -4.62 -0.47
C LEU A 156 14.25 -4.98 -1.73
N ALA A 157 13.81 -3.98 -2.49
CA ALA A 157 13.11 -4.18 -3.76
C ALA A 157 14.01 -4.88 -4.79
N GLU A 158 15.29 -4.52 -4.90
CA GLU A 158 16.27 -5.20 -5.78
C GLU A 158 16.39 -6.69 -5.43
N ASP A 159 16.50 -7.02 -4.14
CA ASP A 159 16.64 -8.41 -3.69
C ASP A 159 15.40 -9.26 -4.05
N PHE A 160 14.19 -8.69 -3.93
CA PHE A 160 12.95 -9.38 -4.27
C PHE A 160 12.62 -9.35 -5.76
N PHE A 161 13.06 -8.33 -6.51
CA PHE A 161 12.85 -8.26 -7.95
C PHE A 161 13.42 -9.48 -8.66
N CYS A 162 14.63 -9.91 -8.28
CA CYS A 162 15.28 -11.09 -8.85
C CYS A 162 14.68 -12.43 -8.37
N SER A 163 14.04 -12.47 -7.20
CA SER A 163 13.65 -13.73 -6.53
C SER A 163 12.14 -13.99 -6.51
N SER A 164 11.31 -12.99 -6.81
CA SER A 164 9.84 -13.06 -6.66
C SER A 164 9.09 -13.50 -7.91
N ASN A 165 9.77 -13.96 -8.97
CA ASN A 165 9.18 -14.39 -10.24
C ASN A 165 8.19 -13.35 -10.80
N GLU A 166 8.67 -12.11 -10.96
CA GLU A 166 7.95 -10.95 -11.50
C GLU A 166 6.80 -10.39 -10.62
N LEU A 167 6.67 -10.83 -9.35
CA LEU A 167 5.67 -10.24 -8.44
C LEU A 167 6.07 -8.86 -7.94
N VAL A 168 7.34 -8.62 -7.60
CA VAL A 168 7.82 -7.27 -7.27
C VAL A 168 8.11 -6.53 -8.56
N LEU A 169 7.43 -5.40 -8.78
CA LEU A 169 7.57 -4.60 -9.99
C LEU A 169 8.50 -3.40 -9.81
N GLY A 170 8.57 -2.86 -8.60
CA GLY A 170 9.17 -1.55 -8.41
C GLY A 170 8.93 -0.90 -7.07
N LEU A 171 9.02 0.43 -7.08
CA LEU A 171 8.91 1.30 -5.93
C LEU A 171 7.79 2.32 -6.09
N ASP A 172 7.22 2.69 -4.96
CA ASP A 172 6.34 3.84 -4.81
C ASP A 172 7.04 4.90 -3.93
N LEU A 173 6.96 6.19 -4.27
CA LEU A 173 7.35 7.28 -3.35
C LEU A 173 6.10 8.01 -2.87
N SER A 174 5.80 7.91 -1.58
CA SER A 174 4.58 8.40 -0.95
C SER A 174 4.82 8.90 0.48
N GLY A 175 3.82 8.81 1.37
CA GLY A 175 3.86 9.42 2.70
C GLY A 175 3.56 10.92 2.66
N ASP A 176 3.86 11.63 3.75
CA ASP A 176 3.48 13.04 3.92
C ASP A 176 4.17 13.95 2.88
N PRO A 177 3.41 14.60 1.96
CA PRO A 177 3.98 15.46 0.91
C PRO A 177 4.59 16.75 1.42
N THR A 178 4.40 17.09 2.71
CA THR A 178 5.00 18.26 3.35
C THR A 178 6.37 17.96 3.96
N VAL A 179 6.77 16.69 4.00
CA VAL A 179 8.02 16.23 4.63
C VAL A 179 9.05 15.82 3.57
N GLY A 180 10.30 16.23 3.79
CA GLY A 180 11.44 15.92 2.93
C GLY A 180 11.54 16.80 1.67
N HIS A 181 12.68 16.73 0.98
CA HIS A 181 12.88 17.39 -0.31
C HIS A 181 12.99 16.35 -1.43
N GLY A 182 12.40 16.61 -2.59
CA GLY A 182 12.42 15.64 -3.71
C GLY A 182 13.83 15.23 -4.13
N LYS A 183 14.78 16.17 -4.05
CA LYS A 183 16.21 15.93 -4.29
C LYS A 183 16.82 14.85 -3.39
N ASP A 184 16.32 14.68 -2.16
CA ASP A 184 16.84 13.67 -1.22
C ASP A 184 16.58 12.25 -1.75
N PHE A 185 15.55 12.07 -2.58
CA PHE A 185 15.15 10.78 -3.13
C PHE A 185 15.68 10.52 -4.54
N MET A 186 16.32 11.50 -5.19
CA MET A 186 16.81 11.34 -6.57
C MET A 186 17.84 10.22 -6.70
N GLU A 187 18.87 10.21 -5.86
CA GLU A 187 19.90 9.15 -5.87
C GLU A 187 19.31 7.73 -5.68
N PRO A 188 18.50 7.45 -4.63
CA PRO A 188 17.91 6.12 -4.48
C PRO A 188 16.95 5.74 -5.62
N LEU A 189 16.15 6.68 -6.13
CA LEU A 189 15.23 6.41 -7.25
C LEU A 189 15.97 6.13 -8.56
N ASP A 190 17.03 6.89 -8.86
CA ASP A 190 17.87 6.65 -10.04
C ASP A 190 18.55 5.29 -9.97
N LYS A 191 19.04 4.90 -8.80
CA LYS A 191 19.58 3.56 -8.59
C LYS A 191 18.54 2.48 -8.88
N ALA A 192 17.33 2.62 -8.35
CA ALA A 192 16.26 1.65 -8.60
C ALA A 192 15.94 1.53 -10.10
N ARG A 193 15.83 2.67 -10.81
CA ARG A 193 15.62 2.70 -12.26
C ARG A 193 16.72 1.99 -13.03
N GLN A 194 17.99 2.19 -12.65
CA GLN A 194 19.14 1.52 -13.26
C GLN A 194 19.11 0.00 -13.04
N SER A 195 18.54 -0.45 -11.91
CA SER A 195 18.32 -1.87 -11.60
C SER A 195 17.08 -2.47 -12.31
N GLY A 196 16.37 -1.70 -13.13
CA GLY A 196 15.20 -2.14 -13.89
C GLY A 196 13.85 -2.04 -13.17
N LEU A 197 13.85 -1.63 -11.90
CA LEU A 197 12.64 -1.41 -11.12
C LEU A 197 11.79 -0.29 -11.71
N LYS A 198 10.47 -0.48 -11.74
CA LYS A 198 9.51 0.57 -12.10
C LYS A 198 9.37 1.56 -10.94
N LEU A 199 9.01 2.80 -11.27
CA LEU A 199 8.83 3.87 -10.29
C LEU A 199 7.43 4.47 -10.43
N ALA A 200 6.69 4.52 -9.33
CA ALA A 200 5.48 5.30 -9.18
C ALA A 200 5.74 6.41 -8.14
N LEU A 201 5.49 7.68 -8.50
CA LEU A 201 5.79 8.81 -7.63
C LEU A 201 4.50 9.59 -7.36
N HIS A 202 4.16 9.77 -6.08
CA HIS A 202 3.17 10.77 -5.71
C HIS A 202 3.73 12.16 -5.97
N LEU A 203 3.02 12.98 -6.74
CA LEU A 203 3.43 14.34 -7.10
C LEU A 203 2.23 15.28 -6.99
N SER A 204 2.48 16.54 -6.63
CA SER A 204 1.47 17.61 -6.60
C SER A 204 0.25 17.35 -5.69
N GLU A 205 0.43 16.59 -4.61
CA GLU A 205 -0.62 16.35 -3.60
C GLU A 205 -0.96 17.60 -2.77
N VAL A 206 0.00 18.52 -2.68
CA VAL A 206 -0.14 19.85 -2.07
C VAL A 206 0.36 20.92 -3.03
N SER A 207 -0.05 22.17 -2.86
CA SER A 207 0.32 23.30 -3.75
C SER A 207 1.80 23.68 -3.74
N ASN A 208 2.68 22.85 -3.18
CA ASN A 208 4.12 23.10 -3.12
C ASN A 208 4.81 22.65 -4.41
N THR A 209 5.16 23.62 -5.25
CA THR A 209 5.78 23.39 -6.56
C THR A 209 7.22 22.86 -6.49
N ASN A 210 7.93 23.06 -5.37
CA ASN A 210 9.38 22.77 -5.32
C ASN A 210 9.71 21.27 -5.32
N PHE A 211 8.87 20.44 -4.68
CA PHE A 211 9.08 18.99 -4.66
C PHE A 211 8.85 18.40 -6.05
N THR A 212 7.70 18.70 -6.67
CA THR A 212 7.35 18.19 -8.00
C THR A 212 8.36 18.62 -9.06
N VAL A 213 8.78 19.88 -9.07
CA VAL A 213 9.77 20.37 -10.05
C VAL A 213 11.10 19.63 -9.92
N SER A 214 11.55 19.35 -8.70
CA SER A 214 12.85 18.69 -8.47
C SER A 214 12.93 17.21 -8.87
N LEU A 215 11.79 16.55 -9.07
CA LEU A 215 11.73 15.15 -9.52
C LEU A 215 11.50 15.02 -11.04
N LEU A 216 11.00 16.08 -11.68
CA LEU A 216 10.71 16.11 -13.11
C LEU A 216 11.85 16.74 -13.94
N PHE A 217 12.71 17.56 -13.33
CA PHE A 217 13.78 18.34 -13.96
C PHE A 217 15.06 18.31 -13.12
#